data_AF-A0A345R8I8-F1
#
_entry.id   AF-A0A345R8I8-F1
#
_cell.length_a   1.000
_cell.length_b   1.000
_cell.length_c   1.000
_cell.angle_alpha   90.00
_cell.angle_beta   90.00
_cell.angle_gamma   90.00
#
_symmetry.space_group_name_H-M   'P 1'
#
loop_
_entity.id
_entity.type
_entity.pdbx_description
1 polymer ?
#
loop_
_entity_poly.entity_id
_entity_poly.type
_entity_poly.pdbx_seq_one_letter_code
_entity_poly.pdbx_strand_id
1 'polypeptide(L)' 'MRVFVAIDLPDEIRGELERLQEYLPVGRAVPSDNLHLTLSFLGDQSEVACEDAHGRVSGLCP' A
#
# COMPACT_ATOMS: atom_id res chain seq x y z
N MET A 1 9.38 -13.51 1.41
CA MET A 1 8.79 -12.36 0.70
C MET A 1 8.68 -11.21 1.68
N ARG A 2 9.00 -9.96 1.31
CA ARG A 2 8.75 -8.81 2.19
C ARG A 2 7.29 -8.38 2.07
N VAL A 3 6.59 -8.34 3.19
CA VAL A 3 5.13 -8.14 3.24
C VAL A 3 4.77 -6.95 4.11
N PHE A 4 3.69 -6.27 3.72
CA PHE A 4 3.05 -5.21 4.48
C PHE A 4 1.52 -5.28 4.27
N VAL A 5 0.77 -4.63 5.16
CA VAL A 5 -0.67 -4.45 5.03
C VAL A 5 -0.92 -2.97 4.72
N ALA A 6 -1.79 -2.70 3.75
CA ALA A 6 -2.11 -1.34 3.32
C ALA A 6 -3.58 -1.18 2.98
N ILE A 7 -4.02 0.08 2.96
CA ILE A 7 -5.30 0.48 2.39
C ILE A 7 -5.02 1.20 1.08
N ASP A 8 -5.80 0.83 0.07
CA ASP A 8 -5.75 1.45 -1.23
C ASP A 8 -6.38 2.85 -1.16
N LEU A 9 -5.84 3.80 -1.93
CA LEU A 9 -6.35 5.17 -1.90
C LEU A 9 -7.56 5.31 -2.83
N PRO A 10 -8.54 6.19 -2.53
CA PRO A 10 -9.54 6.58 -3.51
C PRO A 10 -8.89 7.27 -4.71
N ASP A 11 -9.47 7.12 -5.90
CA ASP A 11 -8.91 7.67 -7.15
C ASP A 11 -8.76 9.19 -7.11
N GLU A 12 -9.67 9.89 -6.42
CA GLU A 12 -9.60 11.33 -6.19
C GLU A 12 -8.31 11.71 -5.42
N ILE A 13 -7.97 10.96 -4.37
CA ILE A 13 -6.78 11.20 -3.56
C ILE A 13 -5.51 10.84 -4.35
N ARG A 14 -5.54 9.75 -5.12
CA ARG A 14 -4.44 9.37 -6.02
C ARG A 14 -4.11 10.50 -7.01
N GLY A 15 -5.14 11.07 -7.65
CA GLY A 15 -4.97 12.15 -8.62
C GLY A 15 -4.37 13.42 -8.01
N GLU A 16 -4.80 13.82 -6.81
CA GLU A 16 -4.22 14.98 -6.12
C GLU A 16 -2.77 14.73 -5.69
N LEU A 17 -2.43 13.52 -5.23
CA LEU A 17 -1.05 13.16 -4.90
C LEU A 17 -0.15 13.11 -6.14
N GLU A 18 -0.64 12.60 -7.26
CA GLU A 18 0.10 12.59 -8.52
C GLU A 18 0.47 14.01 -8.96
N ARG A 19 -0.50 14.94 -8.94
CA ARG A 19 -0.22 16.37 -9.19
C ARG A 19 0.77 16.95 -8.20
N LEU A 20 0.65 16.63 -6.91
CA LEU A 20 1.60 17.09 -5.90
C LEU A 20 3.04 16.65 -6.22
N GLN A 21 3.23 15.41 -6.69
CA GLN A 21 4.55 14.90 -7.08
C GLN A 21 5.17 15.69 -8.23
N GLU A 22 4.39 16.22 -9.17
CA GLU A 22 4.89 17.06 -10.28
C GLU A 22 5.54 18.35 -9.80
N TYR A 23 5.12 18.87 -8.65
CA TYR A 23 5.68 20.07 -8.04
C TYR A 23 6.90 19.80 -7.14
N LEU A 24 7.27 18.53 -6.91
CA LEU A 24 8.42 18.17 -6.10
C LEU A 24 9.70 18.21 -6.96
N PRO A 25 10.64 19.13 -6.69
CA PRO A 25 11.85 19.27 -7.52
C PRO A 25 12.87 18.14 -7.28
N VAL A 26 12.64 17.31 -6.26
CA VAL A 26 13.55 16.24 -5.82
C VAL A 26 12.76 15.04 -5.30
N GLY A 27 13.39 13.87 -5.33
CA GLY A 27 12.79 12.61 -4.92
C GLY A 27 12.40 11.73 -6.10
N ARG A 28 12.14 10.45 -5.82
CA ARG A 28 11.64 9.51 -6.81
C ARG A 28 10.12 9.44 -6.68
N ALA A 29 9.41 9.90 -7.69
CA ALA A 29 7.96 9.78 -7.75
C ALA A 29 7.54 8.30 -7.69
N VAL A 30 6.53 8.02 -6.88
CA VAL A 30 5.91 6.70 -6.81
C VAL A 30 4.84 6.63 -7.90
N PRO A 31 4.79 5.55 -8.72
CA PRO A 31 3.72 5.36 -9.68
C PRO A 31 2.35 5.40 -9.00
N SER A 32 1.34 5.98 -9.66
CA SER A 32 -0.01 6.15 -9.09
C SER A 32 -0.60 4.84 -8.56
N ASP A 33 -0.46 3.74 -9.32
CA ASP A 33 -0.92 2.39 -8.94
C ASP A 33 -0.22 1.81 -7.70
N ASN A 34 0.92 2.38 -7.31
CA ASN A 34 1.67 1.97 -6.12
C ASN A 34 1.40 2.87 -4.92
N LEU A 35 0.60 3.93 -5.04
CA LEU A 35 0.24 4.81 -3.93
C LEU A 35 -0.78 4.12 -3.03
N HIS A 36 -0.36 3.83 -1.81
CA HIS A 36 -1.17 3.19 -0.78
C HIS A 36 -0.80 3.71 0.60
N LEU A 37 -1.70 3.58 1.57
CA LEU A 37 -1.40 3.87 2.96
C LEU A 37 -0.97 2.59 3.68
N THR A 38 0.32 2.46 3.98
CA THR A 38 0.82 1.32 4.76
C THR A 38 0.33 1.41 6.21
N LEU A 39 -0.34 0.37 6.68
CA LEU A 39 -0.79 0.25 8.08
C LEU A 39 0.25 -0.44 8.95
N SER A 40 0.91 -1.47 8.42
CA SER A 40 1.89 -2.28 9.16
C SER A 40 2.89 -2.97 8.24
N PHE A 41 4.17 -2.93 8.60
CA PHE A 41 5.23 -3.70 7.95
C PHE A 41 5.46 -5.01 8.67
N LEU A 42 5.33 -6.12 7.95
CA LEU A 42 5.52 -7.47 8.50
C LEU A 42 6.93 -8.03 8.19
N GLY A 43 7.72 -7.35 7.36
CA GLY A 43 9.07 -7.79 7.02
C GLY A 43 9.05 -9.08 6.19
N ASP A 44 10.06 -9.93 6.38
CA ASP A 44 10.18 -11.19 5.64
C ASP A 44 9.23 -12.26 6.19
N GLN A 45 8.37 -12.78 5.32
CA GLN A 45 7.36 -13.79 5.62
C GLN A 45 7.44 -14.97 4.65
N SER A 46 7.01 -16.14 5.14
CA SER A 46 6.78 -17.34 4.32
C SER A 46 5.42 -17.25 3.60
N GLU A 47 5.26 -18.00 2.52
CA GLU A 47 4.00 -18.05 1.76
C GLU A 47 2.82 -18.50 2.64
N VAL A 48 3.01 -19.55 3.45
CA VAL A 48 2.01 -20.05 4.40
C VAL A 48 1.57 -18.96 5.40
N ALA A 49 2.51 -18.16 5.91
CA ALA A 49 2.17 -17.06 6.81
C ALA A 49 1.38 -15.94 6.10
N CYS A 50 1.62 -15.73 4.81
CA CYS A 50 0.88 -14.75 4.02
C CYS A 50 -0.56 -15.21 3.76
N GLU A 51 -0.77 -16.50 3.46
CA GLU A 51 -2.11 -17.06 3.27
C GLU A 51 -2.96 -16.96 4.54
N ASP A 52 -2.39 -17.29 5.70
CA ASP A 52 -3.09 -17.13 7.00
C ASP A 52 -3.43 -15.66 7.27
N ALA A 53 -2.45 -14.76 7.08
CA ALA A 53 -2.67 -13.33 7.26
C ALA A 53 -3.76 -12.79 6.33
N HIS A 54 -3.78 -13.22 5.07
CA HIS A 54 -4.81 -12.84 4.11
C HIS A 54 -6.21 -13.31 4.55
N GLY A 55 -6.34 -14.57 5.02
CA GLY A 55 -7.61 -15.08 5.55
C GLY A 55 -8.11 -14.28 6.75
N ARG A 56 -7.21 -13.93 7.68
CA ARG A 56 -7.55 -13.13 8.87
C ARG A 56 -7.98 -11.72 8.52
N VAL A 57 -7.24 -11.03 7.64
CA VAL A 57 -7.55 -9.65 7.23
C VAL A 57 -8.84 -9.62 6.41
N SER A 58 -9.07 -10.58 5.51
CA SER A 58 -10.30 -10.65 4.71
C SER A 58 -11.54 -10.92 5.57
N GLY A 59 -11.37 -11.58 6.73
CA GLY A 59 -12.42 -11.77 7.74
C GLY A 59 -12.69 -10.54 8.60
N LEU A 60 -11.84 -9.50 8.55
CA LEU A 60 -12.11 -8.20 9.15
C LEU A 60 -13.10 -7.46 8.25
N CYS A 61 -14.37 -7.86 8.32
CA CYS A 61 -15.45 -7.15 7.64
C CYS A 61 -15.53 -5.69 8.16
N PRO A 62 -15.69 -4.69 7.28
CA PRO A 62 -16.32 -3.42 7.62
C PRO A 62 -17.82 -3.59 7.90
#